data_AF-A0A2V5KBQ8-F1
#
_entry.id   AF-A0A2V5KBQ8-F1
#
_cell.length_a   1.000
_cell.length_b   1.000
_cell.length_c   1.000
_cell.angle_alpha   90.00
_cell.angle_beta   90.00
_cell.angle_gamma   90.00
#
_symmetry.space_group_name_H-M   'P 1'
#
loop_
_entity.id
_entity.type
_entity.pdbx_description
1 polymer ?
#
loop_
_entity_poly.entity_id
_entity_poly.type
_entity_poly.pdbx_seq_one_letter_code
_entity_poly.pdbx_strand_id
1 'polypeptide(L)'
;MHNKQDLTLTELMVLNSELKSAEKSTAIAYLMLLGGHLGLHRFYLKRPGTGALQLVLFLLSVVFYFVLSVGAALESDAIIIASTILLILPALALFIWVIVDLFLLPGMLREYNAGVEQDIVQEILRHRHMEQLAGRGRREESL
;
A
#
# COMPACT_ATOMS: atom_id res chain seq x y z
N MET A 1 9.94 1.08 -22.23
CA MET A 1 8.94 0.24 -21.52
C MET A 1 8.77 -1.02 -22.33
N HIS A 2 9.06 -2.19 -21.75
CA HIS A 2 8.84 -3.47 -22.43
C HIS A 2 7.37 -3.84 -22.34
N ASN A 3 6.80 -4.31 -23.45
CA ASN A 3 5.38 -4.61 -23.53
C ASN A 3 5.17 -6.12 -23.38
N LYS A 4 4.07 -6.51 -22.74
CA LYS A 4 3.63 -7.91 -22.64
C LYS A 4 3.39 -8.56 -24.01
N GLN A 5 3.27 -7.75 -25.07
CA GLN A 5 3.21 -8.20 -26.46
C GLN A 5 4.53 -8.81 -26.97
N ASP A 6 5.66 -8.55 -26.30
CA ASP A 6 6.99 -9.06 -26.67
C ASP A 6 7.28 -10.45 -26.09
N LEU A 7 6.32 -11.02 -25.34
CA LEU A 7 6.40 -12.31 -24.68
C LEU A 7 5.88 -13.43 -25.58
N THR A 8 6.56 -14.57 -25.54
CA THR A 8 6.06 -15.82 -26.13
C THR A 8 4.87 -16.35 -25.32
N LEU A 9 4.12 -17.30 -25.89
CA LEU A 9 2.97 -17.90 -25.19
C LEU A 9 3.36 -18.57 -23.88
N THR A 10 4.51 -19.24 -23.83
CA THR A 10 5.02 -19.89 -22.62
C THR A 10 5.33 -18.85 -21.54
N GLU A 11 6.02 -17.78 -21.90
CA GLU A 11 6.34 -16.68 -20.98
C GLU A 11 5.10 -15.92 -20.51
N LEU A 12 4.11 -15.74 -21.38
CA LEU A 12 2.82 -15.14 -21.01
C LEU A 12 2.08 -16.00 -19.98
N MET A 13 2.13 -17.33 -20.12
CA MET A 13 1.54 -18.25 -19.16
C MET A 13 2.24 -18.16 -17.80
N VAL A 14 3.57 -18.09 -17.79
CA VAL A 14 4.37 -17.87 -16.58
C VAL A 14 4.02 -16.53 -15.95
N LEU A 15 4.04 -15.44 -16.71
CA LEU A 15 3.66 -14.10 -16.25
C LEU A 15 2.28 -14.10 -15.58
N ASN A 16 1.28 -14.70 -16.22
CA ASN A 16 -0.09 -14.72 -15.67
C ASN A 16 -0.17 -15.53 -14.36
N SER A 17 0.57 -16.64 -14.26
CA SER A 17 0.63 -17.43 -13.03
C SER A 17 1.29 -16.67 -11.88
N GLU A 18 2.41 -16.00 -12.15
CA GLU A 18 3.14 -15.20 -11.17
C GLU A 18 2.33 -13.96 -10.75
N LEU A 19 1.77 -13.24 -11.71
CA LEU A 19 0.98 -12.03 -11.49
C LEU A 19 -0.24 -12.31 -10.60
N LYS A 20 -0.98 -13.38 -10.88
CA LYS A 20 -2.13 -13.78 -10.07
C LYS A 20 -1.76 -14.05 -8.60
N SER A 21 -0.55 -14.52 -8.35
CA SER A 21 -0.07 -14.78 -6.99
C SER A 21 0.47 -13.52 -6.30
N ALA A 22 1.04 -12.59 -7.07
CA ALA A 22 1.69 -11.39 -6.58
C ALA A 22 0.76 -10.18 -6.43
N GLU A 23 -0.34 -10.13 -7.19
CA GLU A 23 -1.30 -9.03 -7.17
C GLU A 23 -1.97 -8.84 -5.82
N LYS A 24 -2.32 -7.59 -5.51
CA LYS A 24 -3.08 -7.25 -4.31
C LYS A 24 -4.57 -7.24 -4.61
N SER A 25 -5.35 -7.79 -3.68
CA SER A 25 -6.80 -7.89 -3.81
C SER A 25 -7.49 -6.58 -3.44
N THR A 26 -8.36 -6.12 -4.34
CA THR A 26 -9.24 -4.98 -4.11
C THR A 26 -10.12 -5.17 -2.88
N ALA A 27 -10.74 -6.35 -2.75
CA ALA A 27 -11.64 -6.64 -1.64
C ALA A 27 -10.90 -6.55 -0.29
N ILE A 28 -9.68 -7.10 -0.20
CA ILE A 28 -8.87 -7.03 1.02
C ILE A 28 -8.48 -5.58 1.34
N ALA A 29 -8.11 -4.79 0.33
CA ALA A 29 -7.79 -3.37 0.53
C ALA A 29 -8.99 -2.57 1.07
N TYR A 30 -10.21 -2.83 0.58
CA TYR A 30 -11.44 -2.24 1.11
C TYR A 30 -11.81 -2.75 2.51
N LEU A 31 -11.58 -4.03 2.80
CA LEU A 31 -11.76 -4.56 4.17
C LEU A 31 -10.82 -3.86 5.16
N MET A 32 -9.58 -3.59 4.77
CA MET A 32 -8.65 -2.82 5.59
C MET A 32 -9.06 -1.35 5.76
N LEU A 33 -9.74 -0.78 4.76
CA LEU A 33 -10.31 0.58 4.85
C LEU A 33 -11.43 0.67 5.90
N LEU A 34 -12.12 -0.43 6.23
CA LEU A 34 -13.07 -0.44 7.36
C LEU A 34 -12.35 -0.21 8.71
N GLY A 35 -11.11 -0.68 8.84
CA GLY A 35 -10.19 -0.32 9.93
C GLY A 35 -9.49 1.02 9.70
N GLY A 36 -10.02 1.87 8.81
CA GLY A 36 -9.32 2.91 8.08
C GLY A 36 -8.51 3.87 8.93
N HIS A 37 -8.98 4.25 10.11
CA HIS A 37 -8.28 5.17 11.01
C HIS A 37 -6.88 4.68 11.42
N LEU A 38 -6.61 3.37 11.36
CA LEU A 38 -5.29 2.78 11.64
C LEU A 38 -4.30 2.92 10.48
N GLY A 39 -4.75 3.21 9.25
CA GLY A 39 -3.90 3.31 8.06
C GLY A 39 -3.45 1.97 7.45
N LEU A 40 -4.08 0.84 7.82
CA LEU A 40 -3.70 -0.51 7.38
C LEU A 40 -3.73 -0.71 5.87
N HIS A 41 -4.71 -0.12 5.18
CA HIS A 41 -4.84 -0.18 3.71
C HIS A 41 -3.63 0.44 3.01
N ARG A 42 -3.01 1.49 3.57
CA ARG A 42 -1.79 2.11 3.02
C ARG A 42 -0.55 1.25 3.26
N PHE A 43 -0.46 0.57 4.40
CA PHE A 43 0.62 -0.40 4.66
C PHE A 43 0.54 -1.62 3.72
N TYR A 44 -0.67 -2.10 3.44
CA TYR A 44 -0.91 -3.19 2.49
C TYR A 44 -0.43 -2.87 1.08
N LEU A 45 -0.62 -1.62 0.64
CA LEU A 45 -0.15 -1.09 -0.65
C LEU A 45 1.31 -0.62 -0.63
N LYS A 46 2.10 -1.02 0.39
CA LYS A 46 3.52 -0.66 0.56
C LYS A 46 3.78 0.86 0.56
N ARG A 47 2.87 1.65 1.13
CA ARG A 47 3.02 3.11 1.31
C ARG A 47 3.22 3.49 2.80
N PRO A 48 4.35 3.09 3.42
CA PRO A 48 4.53 3.17 4.87
C PRO A 48 4.52 4.60 5.42
N GLY A 49 5.02 5.60 4.67
CA GLY A 49 5.07 6.98 5.16
C GLY A 49 3.69 7.55 5.47
N THR A 50 2.75 7.45 4.52
CA THR A 50 1.38 7.96 4.72
C THR A 50 0.55 7.07 5.65
N GLY A 51 0.79 5.75 5.67
CA GLY A 51 0.18 4.86 6.65
C GLY A 51 0.63 5.16 8.09
N ALA A 52 1.93 5.43 8.28
CA ALA A 52 2.48 5.81 9.58
C ALA A 52 1.95 7.16 10.06
N LEU A 53 1.83 8.14 9.17
CA LEU A 53 1.23 9.44 9.50
C LEU A 53 -0.22 9.30 9.98
N GLN A 54 -1.01 8.46 9.30
CA GLN A 54 -2.38 8.17 9.70
C GLN A 54 -2.46 7.46 11.06
N LEU A 55 -1.58 6.47 11.29
CA LEU A 55 -1.47 5.79 12.58
C LEU A 55 -1.08 6.74 13.72
N VAL A 56 -0.11 7.64 13.50
CA VAL A 56 0.32 8.62 14.51
C VAL A 56 -0.81 9.58 14.85
N LEU A 57 -1.55 10.07 13.86
CA LEU A 57 -2.72 10.93 14.09
C LEU A 57 -3.83 10.20 14.89
N PHE A 58 -4.04 8.91 14.60
CA PHE A 58 -4.98 8.09 15.37
C PHE A 58 -4.52 7.92 16.82
N LEU A 59 -3.26 7.54 17.04
CA LEU A 59 -2.71 7.38 18.39
C LEU A 59 -2.75 8.69 19.18
N LEU A 60 -2.45 9.82 18.53
CA LEU A 60 -2.57 11.14 19.14
C LEU A 60 -4.01 11.45 19.56
N SER A 61 -4.99 11.10 18.72
CA SER A 61 -6.42 11.27 19.04
C SER A 61 -6.83 10.38 20.22
N VAL A 62 -6.33 9.15 20.29
CA VAL A 62 -6.54 8.24 21.44
C VAL A 62 -5.94 8.84 22.72
N VAL A 63 -4.73 9.41 22.66
CA VAL A 63 -4.11 10.08 23.81
C VAL A 63 -5.00 11.25 24.31
N PHE A 64 -5.48 12.12 23.42
CA PHE A 64 -6.36 13.21 23.83
C PHE A 64 -7.70 12.75 24.39
N TYR A 65 -8.24 11.63 23.90
CA TYR A 65 -9.42 11.00 24.47
C TYR A 65 -9.18 10.50 25.92
N PHE A 66 -8.01 9.90 26.20
CA PHE A 66 -7.65 9.53 27.56
C PHE A 66 -7.47 10.76 28.47
N VAL A 67 -6.83 11.82 27.99
CA VAL A 67 -6.67 13.07 28.76
C VAL A 67 -8.03 13.70 29.06
N LEU A 68 -8.95 13.70 28.09
CA LEU A 68 -10.34 14.14 28.29
C LEU A 68 -11.03 13.31 29.40
N SER A 69 -10.85 11.99 29.37
CA SER A 69 -11.45 11.07 30.35
C SER A 69 -10.92 11.33 31.76
N VAL A 70 -9.61 11.61 31.90
CA VAL A 70 -8.99 12.02 33.17
C VAL A 70 -9.51 13.39 33.60
N GLY A 71 -9.60 14.37 32.69
CA GLY A 71 -10.14 15.70 32.98
C GLY A 71 -11.57 15.65 33.51
N ALA A 72 -12.41 14.79 32.93
CA ALA A 72 -13.77 14.53 33.39
C ALA A 72 -13.79 13.88 34.78
N ALA A 73 -12.93 12.88 35.03
CA ALA A 73 -12.83 12.23 36.34
C ALA A 73 -12.33 13.16 37.46
N LEU A 74 -11.54 14.18 37.10
CA LEU A 74 -11.03 15.20 38.01
C LEU A 74 -11.93 16.44 38.11
N GLU A 75 -13.10 16.44 37.45
CA GLU A 75 -14.03 17.58 37.37
C GLU A 75 -13.34 18.90 36.97
N SER A 76 -12.34 18.83 36.08
CA SER A 76 -11.54 19.98 35.67
C SER A 76 -11.99 20.54 34.32
N ASP A 77 -12.75 21.64 34.36
CA ASP A 77 -13.26 22.32 33.16
C ASP A 77 -12.15 22.72 32.17
N ALA A 78 -11.01 23.21 32.69
CA ALA A 78 -9.89 23.65 31.84
C ALA A 78 -9.30 22.48 31.02
N ILE A 79 -9.10 21.32 31.64
CA ILE A 79 -8.57 20.12 30.96
C ILE A 79 -9.58 19.60 29.94
N ILE A 80 -10.87 19.59 30.30
CA ILE A 80 -11.95 19.12 29.42
C ILE A 80 -12.00 19.98 28.16
N ILE A 81 -12.03 21.31 28.30
CA ILE A 81 -12.11 22.24 27.16
C ILE A 81 -10.88 22.09 26.26
N ALA A 82 -9.67 22.11 26.83
CA ALA A 82 -8.43 21.99 26.08
C ALA A 82 -8.34 20.64 25.32
N SER A 83 -8.64 19.54 25.99
CA SER A 83 -8.58 18.18 25.41
C SER A 83 -9.64 17.98 24.33
N THR A 84 -10.82 18.59 24.49
CA THR A 84 -11.89 18.52 23.50
C THR A 84 -11.50 19.19 22.18
N ILE A 85 -10.91 20.39 22.24
CA ILE A 85 -10.43 21.09 21.05
C ILE A 85 -9.34 20.28 20.35
N LEU A 86 -8.38 19.77 21.12
CA LEU A 86 -7.27 18.96 20.62
C LEU A 86 -7.70 17.59 20.09
N LEU A 87 -8.85 17.06 20.51
CA LEU A 87 -9.42 15.82 20.01
C LEU A 87 -10.17 16.02 18.68
N ILE A 88 -10.99 17.07 18.58
CA ILE A 88 -11.87 17.29 17.43
C ILE A 88 -11.08 17.53 16.13
N LEU A 89 -10.02 18.34 16.20
CA LEU A 89 -9.22 18.69 15.02
C LEU A 89 -8.60 17.46 14.31
N PRO A 90 -7.83 16.59 14.98
CA PRO A 90 -7.27 15.40 14.35
C PRO A 90 -8.35 14.36 14.04
N ALA A 91 -9.41 14.24 14.84
CA ALA A 91 -10.52 13.32 14.55
C ALA A 91 -11.23 13.70 13.24
N LEU A 92 -11.52 14.99 13.03
CA LEU A 92 -12.11 15.48 11.78
C LEU A 92 -11.16 15.29 10.59
N ALA A 93 -9.88 15.57 10.78
CA ALA A 93 -8.87 15.35 9.74
C ALA A 93 -8.80 13.88 9.33
N LEU A 94 -8.78 12.94 10.29
CA LEU A 94 -8.80 11.50 10.03
C LEU A 94 -10.08 11.06 9.33
N PHE A 95 -11.24 11.60 9.74
CA PHE A 95 -12.52 11.28 9.13
C PHE A 95 -12.56 11.69 7.66
N ILE A 96 -12.16 12.93 7.36
CA ILE A 96 -12.05 13.42 5.98
C ILE A 96 -11.04 12.57 5.19
N TRP A 97 -9.90 12.25 5.80
CA TRP A 97 -8.87 11.44 5.14
C TRP A 97 -9.39 10.06 4.74
N VAL A 98 -10.09 9.33 5.63
CA VAL A 98 -10.66 8.01 5.29
C VAL A 98 -11.66 8.11 4.12
N ILE A 99 -12.45 9.19 4.04
CA ILE A 99 -13.33 9.44 2.91
C ILE A 99 -12.53 9.69 1.62
N VAL A 100 -11.48 10.50 1.68
CA VAL A 100 -10.59 10.73 0.54
C VAL A 100 -9.95 9.40 0.09
N ASP A 101 -9.56 8.55 1.03
CA ASP A 101 -8.96 7.25 0.75
C ASP A 101 -9.92 6.29 0.05
N LEU A 102 -11.24 6.39 0.30
CA LEU A 102 -12.24 5.64 -0.44
C LEU A 102 -12.12 5.85 -1.96
N PHE A 103 -11.78 7.07 -2.39
CA PHE A 103 -11.61 7.43 -3.79
C PHE A 103 -10.19 7.22 -4.30
N LEU A 104 -9.17 7.36 -3.45
CA LEU A 104 -7.77 7.16 -3.85
C LEU A 104 -7.37 5.68 -3.92
N LEU A 105 -7.99 4.82 -3.12
CA LEU A 105 -7.62 3.40 -2.98
C LEU A 105 -7.63 2.63 -4.30
N PRO A 106 -8.63 2.76 -5.19
CA PRO A 106 -8.60 2.13 -6.52
C PRO A 106 -7.38 2.55 -7.35
N GLY A 107 -7.01 3.83 -7.29
CA GLY A 107 -5.85 4.36 -8.01
C GLY A 107 -4.55 3.77 -7.48
N MET A 108 -4.37 3.81 -6.16
CA MET A 108 -3.16 3.27 -5.51
C MET A 108 -3.00 1.75 -5.74
N LEU A 109 -4.10 1.01 -5.75
CA LEU A 109 -4.08 -0.44 -6.01
C LEU A 109 -3.69 -0.75 -7.45
N ARG A 110 -4.26 -0.03 -8.43
CA ARG A 110 -3.90 -0.18 -9.84
C ARG A 110 -2.44 0.15 -10.10
N GLU A 111 -1.95 1.24 -9.50
CA GLU A 111 -0.55 1.64 -9.60
C GLU A 111 0.39 0.57 -9.01
N TYR A 112 0.04 0.01 -7.85
CA TYR A 112 0.80 -1.07 -7.24
C TYR A 112 0.82 -2.34 -8.11
N ASN A 113 -0.36 -2.82 -8.55
CA ASN A 113 -0.45 -4.04 -9.36
C ASN A 113 0.22 -3.88 -10.73
N ALA A 114 0.14 -2.69 -11.33
CA ALA A 114 0.85 -2.38 -12.58
C ALA A 114 2.37 -2.40 -12.38
N GLY A 115 2.87 -1.91 -11.24
CA GLY A 115 4.29 -2.03 -10.89
C GLY A 115 4.75 -3.48 -10.78
N VAL A 116 4.00 -4.30 -10.04
CA VAL A 116 4.28 -5.74 -9.91
C VAL A 116 4.28 -6.45 -11.26
N GLU A 117 3.33 -6.13 -12.15
CA GLU A 117 3.31 -6.68 -13.51
C GLU A 117 4.59 -6.32 -14.29
N GLN A 118 5.03 -5.06 -14.24
CA GLN A 118 6.25 -4.62 -14.91
C GLN A 118 7.51 -5.32 -14.37
N ASP A 119 7.59 -5.51 -13.05
CA ASP A 119 8.72 -6.18 -12.41
C ASP A 119 8.83 -7.64 -12.89
N ILE A 120 7.71 -8.37 -12.96
CA ILE A 120 7.70 -9.76 -13.45
C ILE A 120 8.06 -9.83 -14.93
N VAL A 121 7.55 -8.90 -15.77
CA VAL A 121 7.90 -8.83 -17.19
C VAL A 121 9.40 -8.59 -17.37
N GLN A 122 9.99 -7.68 -16.60
CA GLN A 122 11.43 -7.41 -16.65
C GLN A 122 12.26 -8.63 -16.24
N GLU A 123 11.81 -9.36 -15.22
CA GLU A 123 12.48 -10.59 -14.77
C GLU A 123 12.50 -11.67 -15.87
N ILE A 124 11.36 -11.90 -16.54
CA ILE A 124 11.26 -12.86 -17.65
C ILE A 124 12.19 -12.46 -18.81
N LEU A 125 12.19 -11.18 -19.19
CA LEU A 125 13.06 -10.69 -20.27
C LEU A 125 14.54 -10.76 -19.91
N ARG A 126 14.89 -10.50 -18.66
CA ARG A 126 16.25 -10.68 -18.13
C ARG A 126 16.68 -12.14 -18.24
N HIS A 127 15.82 -13.07 -17.83
CA HIS A 127 16.08 -14.51 -17.97
C HIS A 127 16.31 -14.91 -19.43
N ARG A 128 15.44 -14.49 -20.37
CA ARG A 128 15.61 -14.75 -21.80
C ARG A 128 16.94 -14.22 -22.32
N HIS A 129 17.31 -13.00 -21.95
CA HIS A 129 18.56 -12.40 -22.39
C HIS A 129 19.78 -13.18 -21.89
N MET A 130 19.76 -13.64 -20.63
CA MET A 130 20.84 -14.45 -20.05
C MET A 130 20.98 -15.81 -20.75
N GLU A 131 19.86 -16.48 -21.08
CA GLU A 131 19.90 -17.74 -21.84
C GLU A 131 20.51 -17.55 -23.24
N GLN A 132 20.20 -16.43 -23.90
CA GLN A 132 20.78 -16.10 -25.20
C GLN A 132 22.30 -15.90 -25.10
N LEU A 133 22.80 -15.24 -24.05
CA LEU A 133 24.23 -15.05 -23.81
C LEU A 133 24.95 -16.38 -23.53
N ALA A 134 24.40 -17.21 -22.63
CA ALA A 134 24.95 -18.53 -22.33
C ALA A 134 24.92 -19.49 -23.53
N GLY A 135 23.92 -19.35 -24.41
CA GLY A 135 23.82 -20.09 -25.66
C GLY A 135 24.75 -19.58 -26.77
N ARG A 136 25.26 -18.35 -26.67
CA ARG A 136 26.29 -17.80 -27.58
C ARG A 136 27.69 -18.21 -27.15
N GLY A 137 28.03 -18.08 -25.87
CA GLY A 137 29.36 -18.47 -25.36
C GLY A 137 29.71 -19.94 -25.64
N ARG A 138 28.75 -20.85 -25.44
CA ARG A 138 28.94 -22.28 -25.75
C ARG A 138 29.17 -22.60 -27.23
N ARG A 139 28.71 -21.74 -28.15
CA ARG A 139 28.94 -21.93 -29.59
C ARG A 139 30.32 -21.45 -30.03
N GLU A 140 30.84 -20.42 -29.37
CA GLU A 140 32.19 -19.89 -29.63
C GLU A 140 33.29 -20.82 -29.09
N GLU A 141 33.05 -21.52 -27.97
CA GLU A 141 34.01 -22.51 -27.41
C GLU A 141 34.07 -23.84 -28.17
N SER A 142 33.10 -24.12 -29.05
CA SER A 142 33.02 -25.37 -29.83
C SER A 142 33.66 -25.30 -31.22
N LEU A 143 34.23 -24.15 -31.59
CA LEU A 143 34.92 -23.87 -32.86
C LEU A 143 36.43 -23.77 -32.62
#